data_AF-A0A136L342-F1
#
_entry.id   AF-A0A136L342-F1
#
_cell.length_a   1.000
_cell.length_b   1.000
_cell.length_c   1.000
_cell.angle_alpha   90.00
_cell.angle_beta   90.00
_cell.angle_gamma   90.00
#
_symmetry.space_group_name_H-M   'P 1'
#
loop_
_entity.id
_entity.type
_entity.pdbx_description
1 polymer ?
#
loop_
_entity_poly.entity_id
_entity_poly.type
_entity_poly.pdbx_seq_one_letter_code
_entity_poly.pdbx_strand_id
1 'polypeptide(L)'
;MVCHNSKFDIQFLDNEYRKLNRHIEIPNLIDTLLIAREFYELPSYSLNALAKEFNITTNLQGSRALADAITMKNLFFAMMDSLKSINKSLDDFIGIYNSPAWPQEGIYLPTELSEAINSGKKLFIKYADKDGETSQRWITPKDVIGLADYIYLQAYCHTREAERTFRLDRILDVSVEVEK
;
A
#
# COMPACT_ATOMS: atom_id res chain seq x y z
N MET A 1 -9.15 -13.97 -2.25
CA MET A 1 -9.07 -13.99 -0.76
C MET A 1 -9.70 -12.72 -0.23
N VAL A 2 -10.34 -12.70 0.93
CA VAL A 2 -10.87 -11.46 1.54
C VAL A 2 -10.16 -11.23 2.86
N CYS A 3 -9.66 -10.01 3.08
CA CYS A 3 -9.00 -9.60 4.30
C CYS A 3 -9.50 -8.21 4.74
N HIS A 4 -9.16 -7.84 5.96
CA HIS A 4 -9.34 -6.48 6.47
C HIS A 4 -7.98 -5.92 6.85
N ASN A 5 -7.53 -4.87 6.14
CA ASN A 5 -6.15 -4.40 6.23
C ASN A 5 -5.15 -5.50 5.83
N SER A 6 -5.41 -6.09 4.65
CA SER A 6 -4.76 -7.28 4.08
C SER A 6 -3.23 -7.23 4.13
N LYS A 7 -2.68 -6.04 3.97
CA LYS A 7 -1.26 -5.77 4.01
C LYS A 7 -0.59 -6.22 5.31
N PHE A 8 -1.27 -6.03 6.45
CA PHE A 8 -0.73 -6.45 7.74
C PHE A 8 -0.54 -7.96 7.80
N ASP A 9 -1.51 -8.74 7.33
CA ASP A 9 -1.42 -10.21 7.34
C ASP A 9 -0.44 -10.73 6.28
N ILE A 10 -0.45 -10.12 5.09
CA ILE A 10 0.37 -10.53 3.95
C ILE A 10 1.86 -10.35 4.21
N GLN A 11 2.27 -9.32 4.95
CA GLN A 11 3.70 -9.12 5.25
C GLN A 11 4.29 -10.29 6.05
N PHE A 12 3.49 -10.94 6.92
CA PHE A 12 3.94 -12.11 7.67
C PHE A 12 4.09 -13.32 6.74
N LEU A 13 3.11 -13.53 5.84
CA LEU A 13 3.17 -14.59 4.85
C LEU A 13 4.34 -14.41 3.89
N ASP A 14 4.53 -13.20 3.36
CA ASP A 14 5.66 -12.85 2.48
C ASP A 14 7.01 -13.11 3.16
N ASN A 15 7.16 -12.74 4.44
CA ASN A 15 8.38 -13.01 5.20
C ASN A 15 8.67 -14.53 5.32
N GLU A 16 7.66 -15.35 5.59
CA GLU A 16 7.85 -16.81 5.66
C GLU A 16 8.14 -17.43 4.30
N TYR A 17 7.53 -16.92 3.22
CA TYR A 17 7.82 -17.38 1.85
C TYR A 17 9.23 -17.02 1.40
N ARG A 18 9.72 -15.82 1.75
CA ARG A 18 11.09 -15.38 1.44
C ARG A 18 12.15 -16.22 2.13
N LYS A 19 11.93 -16.66 3.37
CA LYS A 19 12.83 -17.60 4.06
C LYS A 19 13.01 -18.92 3.29
N LEU A 20 12.04 -19.27 2.45
CA LEU A 20 12.04 -20.47 1.61
C LEU A 20 12.48 -20.17 0.17
N ASN A 21 12.97 -18.96 -0.14
CA ASN A 21 13.24 -18.48 -1.49
C ASN A 21 12.02 -18.62 -2.42
N ARG A 22 10.82 -18.37 -1.89
CA ARG A 22 9.56 -18.38 -2.64
C ARG A 22 8.93 -17.00 -2.64
N HIS A 23 8.09 -16.78 -3.63
CA HIS A 23 7.24 -15.60 -3.76
C HIS A 23 5.80 -16.02 -3.48
N ILE A 24 5.02 -15.13 -2.87
CA ILE A 24 3.60 -15.35 -2.62
C ILE A 24 2.77 -14.49 -3.57
N GLU A 25 1.81 -15.14 -4.23
CA GLU A 25 0.84 -14.49 -5.08
C GLU A 25 -0.56 -14.86 -4.58
N ILE A 26 -1.37 -13.84 -4.31
CA ILE A 26 -2.76 -13.95 -3.88
C ILE A 26 -3.65 -13.24 -4.92
N PRO A 27 -3.99 -13.92 -6.03
CA PRO A 27 -4.88 -13.33 -7.02
C PRO A 27 -6.26 -13.04 -6.42
N ASN A 28 -6.92 -12.00 -6.92
CA ASN A 28 -8.26 -11.60 -6.48
C ASN A 28 -8.35 -11.37 -4.96
N LEU A 29 -7.36 -10.66 -4.41
CA LEU A 29 -7.39 -10.24 -3.03
C LEU A 29 -8.29 -9.01 -2.89
N ILE A 30 -9.21 -9.08 -1.94
CA ILE A 30 -10.15 -8.03 -1.60
C ILE A 30 -9.81 -7.51 -0.21
N ASP A 31 -9.62 -6.20 -0.09
CA ASP A 31 -9.40 -5.54 1.19
C ASP A 31 -10.63 -4.73 1.59
N THR A 32 -11.34 -5.23 2.59
CA THR A 32 -12.55 -4.57 3.14
C THR A 32 -12.26 -3.19 3.71
N LEU A 33 -11.02 -2.90 4.15
CA LEU A 33 -10.65 -1.56 4.62
C LEU A 33 -10.67 -0.53 3.47
N LEU A 34 -10.22 -0.93 2.28
CA LEU A 34 -10.21 -0.04 1.11
C LEU A 34 -11.64 0.25 0.65
N ILE A 35 -12.46 -0.81 0.53
CA ILE A 35 -13.89 -0.65 0.21
C ILE A 35 -14.57 0.26 1.25
N ALA A 36 -14.27 0.06 2.54
CA ALA A 36 -14.90 0.84 3.60
C ALA A 36 -14.57 2.34 3.47
N ARG A 37 -13.31 2.68 3.18
CA ARG A 37 -12.87 4.07 3.01
C ARG A 37 -13.38 4.74 1.74
N GLU A 38 -13.61 3.95 0.70
CA GLU A 38 -14.09 4.48 -0.58
C GLU A 38 -15.58 4.80 -0.56
N PHE A 39 -16.39 3.97 0.09
CA PHE A 39 -17.85 4.05 -0.02
C PHE A 39 -18.58 4.52 1.24
N TYR A 40 -17.88 4.69 2.36
CA TYR A 40 -18.49 5.07 3.63
C TYR A 40 -17.71 6.19 4.29
N GLU A 41 -18.42 7.16 4.88
CA GLU A 41 -17.84 8.24 5.68
C GLU A 41 -18.03 7.94 7.17
N LEU A 42 -17.01 7.35 7.80
CA LEU A 42 -17.07 6.88 9.19
C LEU A 42 -15.92 7.44 10.04
N PRO A 43 -16.12 7.63 11.36
CA PRO A 43 -15.09 8.13 12.26
C PRO A 43 -13.96 7.10 12.52
N SER A 44 -14.20 5.82 12.28
CA SER A 44 -13.22 4.75 12.42
C SER A 44 -13.51 3.61 11.44
N TYR A 45 -12.44 3.08 10.85
CA TYR A 45 -12.49 1.95 9.92
C TYR A 45 -11.85 0.68 10.50
N SER A 46 -11.70 0.60 11.83
CA SER A 46 -11.26 -0.65 12.45
C SER A 46 -12.33 -1.73 12.27
N LEU A 47 -11.93 -3.00 12.20
CA LEU A 47 -12.86 -4.13 12.06
C LEU A 47 -14.01 -4.08 13.09
N ASN A 48 -13.70 -3.75 14.34
CA ASN A 48 -14.70 -3.65 15.40
C ASN A 48 -15.64 -2.44 15.22
N ALA A 49 -15.13 -1.30 14.77
CA ALA A 49 -15.95 -0.12 14.51
C ALA A 49 -16.91 -0.38 13.33
N LEU A 50 -16.40 -0.96 12.26
CA LEU A 50 -17.21 -1.36 11.11
C LEU A 50 -18.22 -2.44 11.47
N ALA A 51 -17.82 -3.46 12.23
CA ALA A 51 -18.75 -4.48 12.71
C ALA A 51 -19.90 -3.85 13.52
N LYS A 52 -19.61 -2.86 14.37
CA LYS A 52 -20.63 -2.13 15.11
C LYS A 52 -21.56 -1.33 14.19
N GLU A 53 -20.99 -0.59 13.24
CA GLU A 53 -21.75 0.24 12.28
C GLU A 53 -22.70 -0.60 11.43
N PHE A 54 -22.23 -1.76 10.96
CA PHE A 54 -23.01 -2.69 10.14
C PHE A 54 -23.86 -3.66 10.97
N ASN A 55 -23.96 -3.47 12.30
CA ASN A 55 -24.73 -4.32 13.21
C ASN A 55 -24.33 -5.81 13.15
N ILE A 56 -23.04 -6.08 12.94
CA ILE A 56 -22.47 -7.43 12.90
C ILE A 56 -22.15 -7.91 14.32
N THR A 57 -22.57 -9.14 14.62
CA THR A 57 -22.28 -9.76 15.91
C THR A 57 -20.82 -10.18 16.00
N THR A 58 -20.12 -9.72 17.03
CA THR A 58 -18.69 -10.00 17.29
C THR A 58 -18.44 -10.98 18.44
N ASN A 59 -19.49 -11.34 19.21
CA ASN A 59 -19.41 -12.30 20.32
C ASN A 59 -19.39 -13.74 19.80
N LEU A 60 -18.29 -14.12 19.17
CA LEU A 60 -18.08 -15.46 18.61
C LEU A 60 -17.18 -16.28 19.55
N GLN A 61 -17.56 -17.52 19.80
CA GLN A 61 -16.73 -18.46 20.56
C GLN A 61 -15.56 -18.96 19.70
N GLY A 62 -14.36 -19.01 20.27
CA GLY A 62 -13.17 -19.51 19.60
C GLY A 62 -11.91 -18.70 19.91
N SER A 63 -10.84 -18.94 19.13
CA SER A 63 -9.65 -18.10 19.18
C SER A 63 -9.97 -16.70 18.63
N ARG A 64 -9.28 -15.68 19.12
CA ARG A 64 -9.46 -14.29 18.66
C ARG A 64 -9.33 -14.18 17.13
N ALA A 65 -8.31 -14.81 16.55
CA ALA A 65 -8.09 -14.78 15.10
C ALA A 65 -9.26 -15.39 14.30
N LEU A 66 -9.86 -16.48 14.79
CA LEU A 66 -11.02 -17.08 14.14
C LEU A 66 -12.26 -16.19 14.28
N ALA A 67 -12.47 -15.60 15.45
CA ALA A 67 -13.56 -14.65 15.67
C ALA A 67 -13.45 -13.42 14.76
N ASP A 68 -12.24 -12.86 14.59
CA ASP A 68 -11.97 -11.74 13.69
C ASP A 68 -12.22 -12.13 12.23
N ALA A 69 -11.78 -13.32 11.81
CA ALA A 69 -12.01 -13.81 10.45
C ALA A 69 -13.51 -13.98 10.12
N ILE A 70 -14.29 -14.53 11.05
CA ILE A 70 -15.74 -14.67 10.88
C ILE A 70 -16.43 -13.30 10.87
N THR A 71 -16.01 -12.39 11.75
CA THR A 71 -16.53 -11.01 11.79
C THR A 71 -16.28 -10.29 10.47
N MET A 72 -15.05 -10.37 9.96
CA MET A 72 -14.64 -9.80 8.68
C MET A 72 -15.43 -10.39 7.50
N LYS A 73 -15.67 -11.72 7.49
CA LYS A 73 -16.54 -12.37 6.50
C LYS A 73 -17.95 -11.78 6.51
N ASN A 74 -18.56 -11.66 7.69
CA ASN A 74 -19.92 -11.15 7.81
C ASN A 74 -20.01 -9.67 7.42
N LEU A 75 -19.02 -8.87 7.83
CA LEU A 75 -18.89 -7.48 7.43
C LEU A 75 -18.81 -7.35 5.89
N PHE A 76 -17.97 -8.15 5.24
CA PHE A 76 -17.84 -8.13 3.79
C PHE A 76 -19.18 -8.36 3.08
N PHE A 77 -19.96 -9.37 3.48
CA PHE A 77 -21.27 -9.60 2.88
C PHE A 77 -22.25 -8.45 3.12
N ALA A 78 -22.25 -7.87 4.32
CA ALA A 78 -23.09 -6.71 4.61
C ALA A 78 -22.72 -5.49 3.75
N MET A 79 -21.43 -5.25 3.53
CA MET A 79 -20.96 -4.22 2.60
C MET A 79 -21.42 -4.51 1.17
N MET A 80 -21.27 -5.75 0.69
CA MET A 80 -21.70 -6.12 -0.67
C MET A 80 -23.21 -5.93 -0.85
N ASP A 81 -24.02 -6.28 0.15
CA ASP A 81 -25.46 -6.06 0.08
C ASP A 81 -25.83 -4.57 0.08
N SER A 82 -25.14 -3.75 0.88
CA SER A 82 -25.30 -2.29 0.88
C SER A 82 -24.94 -1.67 -0.48
N LEU A 83 -23.83 -2.10 -1.08
CA LEU A 83 -23.28 -1.55 -2.32
C LEU A 83 -24.10 -1.91 -3.57
N LYS A 84 -24.92 -2.96 -3.53
CA LYS A 84 -25.90 -3.25 -4.58
C LYS A 84 -26.84 -2.07 -4.85
N SER A 85 -27.18 -1.29 -3.83
CA SER A 85 -28.08 -0.13 -3.97
C SER A 85 -27.53 0.97 -4.87
N ILE A 86 -26.20 1.05 -4.99
CA ILE A 86 -25.48 1.99 -5.87
C ILE A 86 -24.91 1.28 -7.12
N ASN A 87 -25.47 0.12 -7.45
CA ASN A 87 -25.13 -0.69 -8.62
C ASN A 87 -23.65 -1.15 -8.66
N LYS A 88 -23.06 -1.36 -7.48
CA LYS A 88 -21.74 -1.98 -7.34
C LYS A 88 -21.88 -3.47 -7.04
N SER A 89 -20.99 -4.25 -7.62
CA SER A 89 -20.98 -5.71 -7.62
C SER A 89 -19.62 -6.25 -7.18
N LEU A 90 -19.54 -7.55 -6.90
CA LEU A 90 -18.29 -8.20 -6.53
C LEU A 90 -17.19 -8.00 -7.59
N ASP A 91 -17.57 -8.01 -8.86
CA ASP A 91 -16.64 -7.88 -9.99
C ASP A 91 -15.96 -6.50 -10.01
N ASP A 92 -16.60 -5.47 -9.44
CA ASP A 92 -16.00 -4.14 -9.27
C ASP A 92 -14.88 -4.12 -8.22
N PHE A 93 -14.81 -5.15 -7.35
CA PHE A 93 -13.84 -5.25 -6.26
C PHE A 93 -12.80 -6.36 -6.48
N ILE A 94 -13.03 -7.25 -7.45
CA ILE A 94 -12.07 -8.25 -7.88
C ILE A 94 -10.92 -7.53 -8.61
N GLY A 95 -9.69 -7.69 -8.11
CA GLY A 95 -8.50 -7.10 -8.73
C GLY A 95 -8.10 -5.73 -8.19
N ILE A 96 -8.81 -5.16 -7.20
CA ILE A 96 -8.32 -3.99 -6.42
C ILE A 96 -6.94 -4.29 -5.82
N TYR A 97 -6.68 -5.56 -5.51
CA TYR A 97 -5.36 -6.05 -5.14
C TYR A 97 -5.02 -7.29 -5.99
N ASN A 98 -4.37 -7.07 -7.12
CA ASN A 98 -3.59 -8.13 -7.77
C ASN A 98 -2.26 -8.21 -7.04
N SER A 99 -2.14 -9.24 -6.19
CA SER A 99 -0.86 -9.63 -5.64
C SER A 99 0.06 -10.15 -6.79
N PRO A 100 1.39 -9.96 -6.76
CA PRO A 100 2.14 -9.47 -5.61
C PRO A 100 1.74 -8.05 -5.31
N ALA A 101 1.87 -7.58 -4.07
CA ALA A 101 1.54 -6.21 -3.67
C ALA A 101 2.48 -5.17 -4.32
N TRP A 102 2.84 -5.40 -5.59
CA TRP A 102 3.82 -4.85 -6.47
C TRP A 102 3.31 -5.12 -7.89
N PRO A 103 3.15 -4.11 -8.75
CA PRO A 103 2.76 -4.34 -10.14
C PRO A 103 3.77 -5.28 -10.82
N GLN A 104 3.29 -6.37 -11.43
CA GLN A 104 4.12 -7.24 -12.28
C GLN A 104 4.71 -6.49 -13.49
N GLU A 105 4.18 -5.31 -13.82
CA GLU A 105 4.70 -4.42 -14.88
C GLU A 105 5.69 -3.36 -14.37
N GLY A 106 6.11 -3.43 -13.10
CA GLY A 106 7.00 -2.43 -12.51
C GLY A 106 6.24 -1.17 -12.08
N ILE A 107 6.89 -0.40 -11.23
CA ILE A 107 6.36 0.85 -10.71
C ILE A 107 6.31 1.84 -11.88
N TYR A 108 5.12 2.29 -12.29
CA TYR A 108 4.99 3.43 -13.21
C TYR A 108 5.45 4.69 -12.49
N LEU A 109 6.73 4.99 -12.64
CA LEU A 109 7.30 6.25 -12.22
C LEU A 109 7.03 7.30 -13.30
N PRO A 110 6.95 8.59 -12.95
CA PRO A 110 7.09 9.65 -13.93
C PRO A 110 8.31 9.37 -14.81
N THR A 111 8.18 9.58 -16.12
CA THR A 111 9.20 9.24 -17.13
C THR A 111 10.58 9.78 -16.73
N GLU A 112 10.61 10.97 -16.16
CA GLU A 112 11.81 11.66 -15.69
C GLU A 112 12.54 10.90 -14.57
N LEU A 113 11.80 10.23 -13.69
CA LEU A 113 12.37 9.44 -12.58
C LEU A 113 12.88 8.09 -13.08
N SER A 114 12.13 7.44 -13.98
CA SER A 114 12.54 6.19 -14.64
C SER A 114 13.82 6.38 -15.46
N GLU A 115 13.90 7.48 -16.23
CA GLU A 115 15.09 7.84 -16.99
C GLU A 115 16.29 8.08 -16.08
N ALA A 116 16.12 8.84 -14.99
CA ALA A 116 17.20 9.12 -14.06
C ALA A 116 17.73 7.88 -13.33
N ILE A 117 16.87 6.93 -12.97
CA ILE A 117 17.27 5.63 -12.41
C ILE A 117 18.11 4.86 -13.44
N ASN A 118 17.62 4.72 -14.68
CA ASN A 118 18.29 3.97 -15.73
C ASN A 118 19.62 4.61 -16.18
N SER A 119 19.69 5.94 -16.18
CA SER A 119 20.89 6.68 -16.61
C SER A 119 21.88 6.97 -15.48
N GLY A 120 21.54 6.65 -14.23
CA GLY A 120 22.34 6.98 -13.04
C GLY A 120 22.54 8.49 -12.82
N LYS A 121 21.70 9.33 -13.43
CA LYS A 121 21.82 10.80 -13.37
C LYS A 121 21.43 11.30 -11.99
N LYS A 122 22.04 12.39 -11.54
CA LYS A 122 21.64 13.01 -10.28
C LYS A 122 20.28 13.67 -10.42
N LEU A 123 19.46 13.50 -9.39
CA LEU A 123 18.20 14.17 -9.22
C LEU A 123 18.34 15.25 -8.15
N PHE A 124 17.74 16.40 -8.42
CA PHE A 124 17.47 17.40 -7.41
C PHE A 124 16.01 17.27 -6.97
N ILE A 125 15.80 16.99 -5.69
CA ILE A 125 14.47 16.81 -5.12
C ILE A 125 14.15 17.85 -4.04
N LYS A 126 12.88 18.26 -3.99
CA LYS A 126 12.29 18.90 -2.80
C LYS A 126 11.54 17.84 -2.01
N TYR A 127 11.95 17.61 -0.77
CA TYR A 127 11.45 16.52 0.06
C TYR A 127 10.86 17.04 1.37
N ALA A 128 9.64 16.64 1.68
CA ALA A 128 9.03 16.85 3.00
C ALA A 128 9.33 15.67 3.92
N ASP A 129 9.80 15.91 5.14
CA ASP A 129 9.97 14.83 6.11
C ASP A 129 8.65 14.45 6.81
N LYS A 130 8.74 13.65 7.88
CA LYS A 130 7.57 13.19 8.63
C LYS A 130 6.86 14.31 9.41
N ASP A 131 7.59 15.38 9.73
CA ASP A 131 7.12 16.52 10.53
C ASP A 131 6.66 17.66 9.60
N GLY A 132 6.78 17.47 8.28
CA GLY A 132 6.38 18.42 7.24
C GLY A 132 7.48 19.40 6.85
N GLU A 133 8.67 19.30 7.45
CA GLU A 133 9.79 20.19 7.11
C GLU A 133 10.33 19.86 5.73
N THR A 134 10.40 20.87 4.87
CA THR A 134 10.89 20.69 3.51
C THR A 134 12.39 20.91 3.43
N SER A 135 13.07 20.05 2.68
CA SER A 135 14.50 20.17 2.40
C SER A 135 14.79 19.88 0.93
N GLN A 136 15.84 20.50 0.41
CA GLN A 136 16.32 20.25 -0.95
C GLN A 136 17.54 19.32 -0.91
N ARG A 137 17.57 18.31 -1.79
CA ARG A 137 18.59 17.27 -1.77
C ARG A 137 19.03 16.92 -3.18
N TRP A 138 20.34 16.77 -3.36
CA TRP A 138 20.90 16.07 -4.51
C TRP A 138 21.01 14.59 -4.17
N ILE A 139 20.44 13.74 -5.02
CA ILE A 139 20.44 12.30 -4.85
C ILE A 139 20.86 11.59 -6.14
N THR A 140 21.56 10.48 -6.04
CA THR A 140 21.70 9.54 -7.16
C THR A 140 20.77 8.37 -6.91
N PRO A 141 19.64 8.26 -7.65
CA PRO A 141 18.72 7.16 -7.51
C PRO A 141 19.38 5.84 -7.91
N LYS A 142 19.02 4.76 -7.22
CA LYS A 142 19.57 3.42 -7.46
C LYS A 142 18.49 2.41 -7.79
N ASP A 143 17.45 2.39 -6.96
CA ASP A 143 16.37 1.42 -7.06
C ASP A 143 15.11 1.96 -6.37
N VAL A 144 13.96 1.37 -6.68
CA VAL A 144 12.70 1.70 -6.02
C VAL A 144 12.19 0.47 -5.28
N ILE A 145 12.00 0.64 -3.97
CA ILE A 145 11.58 -0.43 -3.06
C ILE A 145 10.24 -0.08 -2.41
N GLY A 146 9.29 -1.02 -2.46
CA GLY A 146 8.09 -1.00 -1.62
C GLY A 146 8.41 -1.47 -0.20
N LEU A 147 8.11 -0.65 0.80
CA LEU A 147 8.27 -0.97 2.23
C LEU A 147 7.01 -0.55 2.98
N ALA A 148 6.36 -1.49 3.67
CA ALA A 148 5.08 -1.24 4.33
C ALA A 148 4.13 -0.48 3.37
N ASP A 149 3.50 0.61 3.82
CA ASP A 149 2.45 1.40 3.14
C ASP A 149 2.91 2.28 1.98
N TYR A 150 4.21 2.32 1.70
CA TYR A 150 4.75 3.33 0.81
C TYR A 150 5.83 2.80 -0.12
N ILE A 151 6.02 3.54 -1.21
CA ILE A 151 7.12 3.34 -2.14
C ILE A 151 8.26 4.25 -1.72
N TYR A 152 9.46 3.70 -1.69
CA TYR A 152 10.68 4.40 -1.36
C TYR A 152 11.66 4.35 -2.53
N LEU A 153 12.24 5.49 -2.85
CA LEU A 153 13.42 5.58 -3.70
C LEU A 153 14.66 5.35 -2.85
N GLN A 154 15.41 4.29 -3.13
CA GLN A 154 16.75 4.11 -2.59
C GLN A 154 17.72 4.95 -3.41
N ALA A 155 18.50 5.79 -2.73
CA ALA A 155 19.43 6.69 -3.39
C ALA A 155 20.63 7.02 -2.50
N TYR A 156 21.76 7.33 -3.14
CA TYR A 156 22.86 7.98 -2.44
C TYR A 156 22.54 9.47 -2.30
N CYS A 157 22.43 9.96 -1.06
CA CYS A 157 22.16 11.36 -0.77
C CYS A 157 23.48 12.14 -0.69
N HIS A 158 23.79 12.94 -1.71
CA HIS A 158 25.01 13.74 -1.77
C HIS A 158 25.06 14.83 -0.70
N THR A 159 23.90 15.37 -0.31
CA THR A 159 23.82 16.39 0.75
C THR A 159 24.18 15.84 2.13
N ARG A 160 24.06 14.52 2.34
CA ARG A 160 24.33 13.85 3.63
C ARG A 160 25.43 12.80 3.52
N GLU A 161 26.05 12.68 2.35
CA GLU A 161 27.11 11.72 2.00
C GLU A 161 26.80 10.27 2.43
N ALA A 162 25.55 9.84 2.27
CA ALA A 162 25.10 8.53 2.77
C ALA A 162 23.98 7.91 1.93
N GLU A 163 23.90 6.58 1.94
CA GLU A 163 22.76 5.82 1.43
C GLU A 163 21.50 6.12 2.25
N ARG A 164 20.42 6.52 1.58
CA ARG A 164 19.15 6.84 2.21
C ARG A 164 17.97 6.38 1.37
N THR A 165 16.83 6.21 2.04
CA THR A 165 15.54 5.95 1.40
C THR A 165 14.68 7.19 1.49
N PHE A 166 13.98 7.50 0.40
CA PHE A 166 13.09 8.65 0.27
C PHE A 166 11.71 8.16 -0.10
N ARG A 167 10.70 8.47 0.70
CA ARG A 167 9.32 8.09 0.37
C ARG A 167 8.85 8.88 -0.85
N LEU A 168 8.41 8.20 -1.91
CA LEU A 168 8.10 8.84 -3.19
C LEU A 168 6.96 9.87 -3.07
N ASP A 169 5.92 9.56 -2.31
CA ASP A 169 4.78 10.46 -2.05
C ASP A 169 5.16 11.74 -1.29
N ARG A 170 6.36 11.80 -0.71
CA ARG A 170 6.90 12.97 0.01
C ARG A 170 7.87 13.80 -0.83
N ILE A 171 8.14 13.39 -2.06
CA ILE A 171 8.87 14.19 -3.03
C ILE A 171 7.87 15.17 -3.64
N LEU A 172 8.02 16.45 -3.30
CA LEU A 172 7.12 17.52 -3.73
C LEU A 172 7.47 18.05 -5.13
N ASP A 173 8.74 17.92 -5.51
CA ASP A 173 9.26 18.41 -6.78
C ASP A 173 10.54 17.64 -7.15
N VAL A 174 10.78 17.44 -8.44
CA VAL A 174 11.94 16.72 -8.97
C VAL A 174 12.44 17.37 -10.26
N SER A 175 13.76 17.48 -10.37
CA SER A 175 14.45 17.90 -11.60
C SER A 175 15.69 17.06 -11.82
N VAL A 176 15.99 16.76 -13.08
CA VAL A 176 17.18 16.01 -13.48
C VAL A 176 18.35 16.97 -13.66
N GLU A 177 19.56 16.53 -13.33
CA GLU A 177 20.79 17.23 -13.71
C GLU A 177 20.82 17.41 -15.24
N VAL A 178 20.65 18.66 -15.69
CA VAL A 178 20.81 19.02 -17.10
C VAL A 178 22.31 19.15 -17.36
N GLU A 179 22.86 18.26 -18.18
CA GLU A 179 24.23 18.39 -18.69
C GLU A 179 24.33 19.71 -19.46
N LYS A 180 25.36 20.50 -19.13
CA LYS A 180 25.75 21.68 -19.91
C LYS A 180 26.47 21.27 -21.19
#